data_AF-X1SPG4-F1
#
_entry.id   AF-X1SPG4-F1
#
_cell.length_a   1.000
_cell.length_b   1.000
_cell.length_c   1.000
_cell.angle_alpha   90.00
_cell.angle_beta   90.00
_cell.angle_gamma   90.00
#
_symmetry.space_group_name_H-M   'P 1'
#
loop_
_entity.id
_entity.type
_entity.pdbx_description
1 polymer ?
#
loop_
_entity_poly.entity_id
_entity_poly.type
_entity_poly.pdbx_seq_one_letter_code
_entity_poly.pdbx_strand_id
1 'polypeptide(L)'
;TNYFTSYAYSPTRQISAASQTGAGTTITRGFANGLMSTLPPIILVAIAIMVSHHFAGIYGVAIAGIGMLSTLGITLATDAYGPVADNAGGIVEMSGLPPEIRQRTDALDSLGNTTAATGKGFAIGSAALTSLALMLAYTQAVGIKFAELSLLDARVIAGLFLGAMLPAIFCSMTLNAVGRTSFSIINEVRRQFREIKGLMEGEARPEYGKCVDICTKAALKEMLVPGLITVAAPIMVGFILGPLALGGFLLGAIASGFILAITFANAG
;
A
#
# COMPACT_ATOMS: atom_id res chain seq x y z
N THR A 1 -5.97 0.24 -12.36
CA THR A 1 -6.44 -0.30 -11.07
C THR A 1 -7.76 -1.04 -11.19
N ASN A 2 -8.89 -0.37 -11.49
CA ASN A 2 -10.21 -1.02 -11.58
C ASN A 2 -10.24 -2.37 -12.32
N TYR A 3 -9.63 -2.47 -13.51
CA TYR A 3 -9.55 -3.72 -14.28
C TYR A 3 -8.92 -4.90 -13.54
N PHE A 4 -7.95 -4.63 -12.64
CA PHE A 4 -7.20 -5.66 -11.90
C PHE A 4 -7.82 -6.01 -10.55
N THR A 5 -8.75 -5.19 -10.04
CA THR A 5 -9.30 -5.33 -8.68
C THR A 5 -10.79 -5.64 -8.68
N SER A 6 -11.57 -5.13 -9.64
CA SER A 6 -13.02 -5.37 -9.69
C SER A 6 -13.37 -6.79 -10.17
N TYR A 7 -14.32 -7.42 -9.47
CA TYR A 7 -14.83 -8.76 -9.79
C TYR A 7 -15.54 -8.85 -11.15
N ALA A 8 -15.89 -7.71 -11.77
CA ALA A 8 -16.50 -7.68 -13.10
C ALA A 8 -15.51 -8.11 -14.20
N TYR A 9 -14.21 -7.99 -13.97
CA TYR A 9 -13.18 -8.23 -14.98
C TYR A 9 -12.53 -9.61 -14.86
N SER A 10 -11.85 -10.00 -15.93
CA SER A 10 -11.17 -11.30 -16.02
C SER A 10 -10.12 -11.55 -14.92
N PRO A 11 -9.25 -10.57 -14.56
CA PRO A 11 -8.17 -10.86 -13.62
C PRO A 11 -8.64 -11.32 -12.23
N THR A 12 -9.61 -10.60 -11.64
CA THR A 12 -10.20 -10.99 -10.34
C THR A 12 -10.99 -12.30 -10.44
N ARG A 13 -11.75 -12.51 -11.53
CA ARG A 13 -12.47 -13.78 -11.75
C ARG A 13 -11.53 -14.98 -11.85
N GLN A 14 -10.34 -14.81 -12.43
CA GLN A 14 -9.33 -15.86 -12.51
C GLN A 14 -8.73 -16.20 -11.14
N ILE A 15 -8.60 -15.22 -10.24
CA ILE A 15 -8.21 -15.49 -8.84
C ILE A 15 -9.30 -16.34 -8.15
N SER A 16 -10.57 -15.96 -8.31
CA SER A 16 -11.70 -16.74 -7.78
C SER A 16 -11.75 -18.16 -8.35
N ALA A 17 -11.52 -18.33 -9.66
CA ALA A 17 -11.43 -19.66 -10.28
C ALA A 17 -10.24 -20.46 -9.74
N ALA A 18 -9.08 -19.83 -9.52
CA ALA A 18 -7.91 -20.50 -8.95
C ALA A 18 -8.21 -21.05 -7.54
N SER A 19 -9.03 -20.37 -6.75
CA SER A 19 -9.44 -20.82 -5.41
C SER A 19 -10.15 -22.18 -5.37
N GLN A 20 -10.66 -22.67 -6.51
CA GLN A 20 -11.22 -24.03 -6.61
C GLN A 20 -10.18 -25.14 -6.36
N THR A 21 -8.89 -24.82 -6.51
CA THR A 21 -7.78 -25.76 -6.31
C THR A 21 -7.03 -25.57 -4.98
N GLY A 22 -7.51 -24.66 -4.12
CA GLY A 22 -7.02 -24.44 -2.75
C GLY A 22 -6.37 -23.08 -2.52
N ALA A 23 -6.03 -22.80 -1.26
CA ALA A 23 -5.50 -21.49 -0.84
C ALA A 23 -4.15 -21.14 -1.50
N GLY A 24 -3.30 -22.14 -1.77
CA GLY A 24 -1.98 -21.92 -2.38
C GLY A 24 -2.07 -21.35 -3.79
N THR A 25 -3.01 -21.83 -4.61
CA THR A 25 -3.24 -21.33 -5.96
C THR A 25 -3.93 -19.97 -5.95
N THR A 26 -4.81 -19.69 -4.99
CA THR A 26 -5.36 -18.35 -4.76
C THR A 26 -4.27 -17.32 -4.49
N ILE A 27 -3.38 -17.58 -3.53
CA ILE A 27 -2.29 -16.67 -3.15
C ILE A 27 -1.35 -16.45 -4.33
N THR A 28 -0.96 -17.53 -5.00
CA THR A 28 -0.06 -17.46 -6.16
C THR A 28 -0.68 -16.62 -7.29
N ARG A 29 -1.98 -16.83 -7.58
CA ARG A 29 -2.67 -16.09 -8.64
C ARG A 29 -2.88 -14.63 -8.27
N GLY A 30 -3.24 -14.33 -7.02
CA GLY A 30 -3.40 -12.97 -6.52
C GLY A 30 -2.10 -12.17 -6.57
N PHE A 31 -1.00 -12.76 -6.11
CA PHE A 31 0.31 -12.11 -6.18
C PHE A 31 0.78 -11.89 -7.62
N ALA A 32 0.60 -12.88 -8.50
CA ALA A 32 0.90 -12.73 -9.93
C ALA A 32 0.06 -11.63 -10.60
N ASN A 33 -1.22 -11.52 -10.23
CA ASN A 33 -2.10 -10.43 -10.68
C ASN A 33 -1.58 -9.06 -10.23
N GLY A 34 -1.18 -8.93 -8.96
CA GLY A 34 -0.57 -7.71 -8.43
C GLY A 34 0.67 -7.30 -9.20
N LEU A 35 1.60 -8.22 -9.45
CA LEU A 35 2.82 -7.95 -10.22
C LEU A 35 2.48 -7.48 -11.65
N MET A 36 1.55 -8.15 -12.32
CA MET A 36 1.11 -7.76 -13.67
C MET A 36 0.43 -6.39 -13.69
N SER A 37 -0.28 -6.03 -12.61
CA SER A 37 -1.00 -4.76 -12.51
C SER A 37 -0.09 -3.53 -12.45
N THR A 38 1.22 -3.72 -12.22
CA THR A 38 2.22 -2.64 -12.21
C THR A 38 2.49 -2.07 -13.60
N LEU A 39 2.27 -2.87 -14.65
CA LEU A 39 2.63 -2.52 -16.02
C LEU A 39 1.94 -1.22 -16.51
N PRO A 40 0.59 -1.07 -16.46
CA PRO A 40 -0.03 0.15 -16.96
C PRO A 40 0.35 1.42 -16.16
N PRO A 41 0.29 1.44 -14.81
CA PRO A 41 0.66 2.62 -14.04
C PRO A 41 2.10 3.08 -14.27
N ILE A 42 3.06 2.15 -14.34
CA ILE A 42 4.48 2.51 -14.54
C ILE A 42 4.69 3.12 -15.92
N ILE A 43 4.12 2.53 -16.97
CA ILE A 43 4.20 3.08 -18.33
C ILE A 43 3.58 4.49 -18.39
N LEU A 44 2.40 4.67 -17.79
CA LEU A 44 1.72 5.96 -17.79
C LEU A 44 2.51 7.03 -17.02
N VAL A 45 3.10 6.69 -15.88
CA VAL A 45 3.95 7.63 -15.12
C VAL A 45 5.23 7.94 -15.91
N ALA A 46 5.86 6.97 -16.56
CA ALA A 46 7.03 7.22 -17.41
C ALA A 46 6.70 8.16 -18.57
N ILE A 47 5.56 7.96 -19.25
CA ILE A 47 5.09 8.88 -20.30
C ILE A 47 4.83 10.26 -19.72
N ALA A 48 4.14 10.36 -18.58
CA ALA A 48 3.86 11.64 -17.93
C ALA A 48 5.15 12.40 -17.58
N ILE A 49 6.16 11.72 -17.06
CA ILE A 49 7.49 12.30 -16.79
C ILE A 49 8.11 12.82 -18.08
N MET A 50 8.19 12.01 -19.14
CA MET A 50 8.84 12.41 -20.40
C MET A 50 8.14 13.59 -21.07
N VAL A 51 6.81 13.57 -21.12
CA VAL A 51 6.00 14.64 -21.73
C VAL A 51 6.12 15.92 -20.92
N SER A 52 5.90 15.87 -19.60
CA SER A 52 5.97 17.06 -18.77
C SER A 52 7.39 17.66 -18.72
N HIS A 53 8.41 16.82 -18.72
CA HIS A 53 9.81 17.24 -18.82
C HIS A 53 10.12 17.91 -20.16
N HIS A 54 9.56 17.42 -21.27
CA HIS A 54 9.73 18.06 -22.58
C HIS A 54 9.21 19.50 -22.60
N PHE A 55 8.06 19.77 -21.97
CA PHE A 55 7.44 21.10 -21.99
C PHE A 55 8.03 22.09 -20.99
N ALA A 56 8.43 21.66 -19.79
CA ALA A 56 8.87 22.57 -18.73
C ALA A 56 9.95 21.98 -17.81
N GLY A 57 10.74 21.01 -18.30
CA GLY A 57 11.80 20.37 -17.53
C GLY A 57 11.29 19.76 -16.22
N ILE A 58 12.13 19.77 -15.19
CA ILE A 58 11.77 19.21 -13.88
C ILE A 58 10.60 19.96 -13.23
N TYR A 59 10.47 21.26 -13.47
CA TYR A 59 9.31 22.02 -13.02
C TYR A 59 8.01 21.48 -13.63
N GLY A 60 8.03 21.13 -14.92
CA GLY A 60 6.93 20.45 -15.58
C GLY A 60 6.54 19.14 -14.90
N VAL A 61 7.52 18.32 -14.52
CA VAL A 61 7.27 17.06 -13.81
C VAL A 61 6.67 17.31 -12.42
N ALA A 62 7.15 18.33 -11.71
CA ALA A 62 6.59 18.73 -10.42
C ALA A 62 5.12 19.16 -10.55
N ILE A 63 4.81 20.01 -11.53
CA ILE A 63 3.44 20.46 -11.82
C ILE A 63 2.56 19.30 -12.29
N ALA A 64 3.08 18.33 -13.03
CA ALA A 64 2.34 17.12 -13.40
C ALA A 64 1.94 16.29 -12.16
N GLY A 65 2.82 16.19 -11.16
CA GLY A 65 2.51 15.59 -9.86
C GLY A 65 1.36 16.32 -9.14
N ILE A 66 1.40 17.65 -9.09
CA ILE A 66 0.31 18.47 -8.54
C ILE A 66 -0.99 18.29 -9.35
N GLY A 67 -0.89 18.26 -10.68
CA GLY A 67 -2.02 18.06 -11.58
C GLY A 67 -2.72 16.73 -11.35
N MET A 68 -1.97 15.66 -11.09
CA MET A 68 -2.53 14.35 -10.71
C MET A 68 -3.36 14.41 -9.42
N LEU A 69 -3.02 15.31 -8.51
CA LEU A 69 -3.72 15.55 -7.25
C LEU A 69 -4.72 16.72 -7.31
N SER A 70 -4.92 17.35 -8.47
CA SER A 70 -5.87 18.48 -8.60
C SER A 70 -7.32 18.08 -8.27
N THR A 71 -7.68 16.83 -8.52
CA THR A 71 -8.98 16.24 -8.19
C THR A 71 -8.98 15.50 -6.85
N LEU A 72 -8.00 15.76 -5.97
CA LEU A 72 -7.81 15.03 -4.71
C LEU A 72 -9.09 14.99 -3.86
N GLY A 73 -9.87 16.08 -3.82
CA GLY A 73 -11.13 16.11 -3.06
C GLY A 73 -12.13 15.05 -3.53
N ILE A 74 -12.23 14.83 -4.85
CA ILE A 74 -13.09 13.79 -5.43
C ILE A 74 -12.51 12.41 -5.13
N THR A 75 -11.21 12.21 -5.36
CA THR A 75 -10.54 10.93 -5.14
C THR A 75 -10.62 10.50 -3.66
N LEU A 76 -10.39 11.41 -2.72
CA LEU A 76 -10.53 11.15 -1.29
C LEU A 76 -11.97 10.85 -0.89
N ALA A 77 -12.96 11.57 -1.43
CA ALA A 77 -14.35 11.26 -1.17
C ALA A 77 -14.72 9.84 -1.61
N THR A 78 -14.22 9.40 -2.77
CA THR A 78 -14.45 8.04 -3.27
C THR A 78 -13.68 6.96 -2.50
N ASP A 79 -12.50 7.28 -1.95
CA ASP A 79 -11.74 6.37 -1.09
C ASP A 79 -12.41 6.22 0.29
N ALA A 80 -12.79 7.35 0.91
CA ALA A 80 -13.49 7.39 2.19
C ALA A 80 -14.87 6.73 2.16
N TYR A 81 -15.51 6.69 0.99
CA TYR A 81 -16.77 5.97 0.79
C TYR A 81 -16.65 4.47 1.14
N GLY A 82 -15.52 3.82 0.85
CA GLY A 82 -15.35 2.37 1.07
C GLY A 82 -15.48 1.96 2.54
N PRO A 83 -14.65 2.49 3.46
CA PRO A 83 -14.76 2.19 4.89
C PRO A 83 -16.11 2.56 5.52
N VAL A 84 -16.82 3.55 4.97
CA VAL A 84 -18.19 3.89 5.42
C VAL A 84 -19.17 2.77 5.02
N ALA A 85 -19.09 2.27 3.79
CA ALA A 85 -19.92 1.15 3.32
C ALA A 85 -19.64 -0.16 4.07
N ASP A 86 -18.36 -0.47 4.33
CA ASP A 86 -17.94 -1.64 5.12
C ASP A 86 -18.53 -1.60 6.54
N ASN A 87 -18.34 -0.48 7.25
CA ASN A 87 -18.92 -0.30 8.58
C ASN A 87 -20.46 -0.38 8.59
N ALA A 88 -21.11 0.17 7.56
CA ALA A 88 -22.56 0.04 7.41
C ALA A 88 -22.98 -1.44 7.29
N GLY A 89 -22.27 -2.23 6.49
CA GLY A 89 -22.49 -3.68 6.38
C GLY A 89 -22.30 -4.38 7.73
N GLY A 90 -21.23 -4.06 8.46
CA GLY A 90 -20.99 -4.61 9.80
C GLY A 90 -22.12 -4.30 10.79
N ILE A 91 -22.63 -3.06 10.79
CA ILE A 91 -23.79 -2.67 11.62
C ILE A 91 -25.04 -3.43 11.23
N VAL A 92 -25.30 -3.62 9.93
CA VAL A 92 -26.45 -4.37 9.40
C VAL A 92 -26.42 -5.81 9.91
N GLU A 93 -25.26 -6.47 9.83
CA GLU A 93 -25.08 -7.85 10.29
C GLU A 93 -25.27 -7.95 11.82
N MET A 94 -24.60 -7.08 12.59
CA MET A 94 -24.68 -7.09 14.05
C MET A 94 -26.06 -6.71 14.59
N SER A 95 -26.88 -6.00 13.82
CA SER A 95 -28.24 -5.60 14.20
C SER A 95 -29.32 -6.61 13.78
N GLY A 96 -28.95 -7.71 13.10
CA GLY A 96 -29.90 -8.74 12.65
C GLY A 96 -30.91 -8.23 11.61
N LEU A 97 -30.51 -7.26 10.79
CA LEU A 97 -31.39 -6.70 9.76
C LEU A 97 -31.61 -7.70 8.59
N PRO A 98 -32.67 -7.52 7.78
CA PRO A 98 -32.98 -8.44 6.68
C PRO A 98 -31.82 -8.62 5.68
N PRO A 99 -31.65 -9.83 5.11
CA PRO A 99 -30.54 -10.14 4.18
C PRO A 99 -30.47 -9.23 2.95
N GLU A 100 -31.60 -8.69 2.50
CA GLU A 100 -31.64 -7.74 1.38
C GLU A 100 -30.83 -6.45 1.69
N ILE A 101 -30.85 -5.99 2.94
CA ILE A 101 -30.07 -4.82 3.36
C ILE A 101 -28.57 -5.16 3.34
N ARG A 102 -28.21 -6.38 3.78
CA ARG A 102 -26.82 -6.87 3.73
C ARG A 102 -26.32 -6.97 2.29
N GLN A 103 -27.13 -7.51 1.37
CA GLN A 103 -26.80 -7.59 -0.05
C GLN A 103 -26.56 -6.20 -0.67
N ARG A 104 -27.35 -5.19 -0.27
CA ARG A 104 -27.12 -3.81 -0.70
C ARG A 104 -25.80 -3.28 -0.16
N THR A 105 -25.50 -3.46 1.13
CA THR A 105 -24.22 -3.02 1.70
C THR A 105 -23.01 -3.76 1.14
N ASP A 106 -23.13 -5.06 0.83
CA ASP A 106 -22.06 -5.84 0.19
C ASP A 106 -21.74 -5.34 -1.22
N ALA A 107 -22.77 -4.93 -1.97
CA ALA A 107 -22.58 -4.31 -3.27
C ALA A 107 -21.84 -2.95 -3.15
N LEU A 108 -22.17 -2.17 -2.12
CA LEU A 108 -21.51 -0.89 -1.83
C LEU A 108 -20.05 -1.08 -1.38
N ASP A 109 -19.78 -2.05 -0.51
CA ASP A 109 -18.45 -2.40 -0.03
C ASP A 109 -17.56 -2.93 -1.15
N SER A 110 -18.08 -3.79 -2.02
CA SER A 110 -17.32 -4.29 -3.19
C SER A 110 -16.88 -3.16 -4.13
N LEU A 111 -17.74 -2.15 -4.33
CA LEU A 111 -17.36 -0.93 -5.03
C LEU A 111 -16.29 -0.16 -4.25
N GLY A 112 -16.47 -0.02 -2.94
CA GLY A 112 -15.52 0.61 -2.01
C GLY A 112 -14.11 0.01 -2.06
N ASN A 113 -13.99 -1.30 -2.14
CA ASN A 113 -12.70 -2.00 -2.27
C ASN A 113 -11.97 -1.60 -3.56
N THR A 114 -12.72 -1.40 -4.65
CA THR A 114 -12.16 -0.95 -5.93
C THR A 114 -11.78 0.53 -5.91
N THR A 115 -12.59 1.38 -5.27
CA THR A 115 -12.27 2.82 -5.15
C THR A 115 -11.07 3.04 -4.23
N ALA A 116 -10.95 2.26 -3.15
CA ALA A 116 -9.80 2.30 -2.25
C ALA A 116 -8.49 1.93 -2.95
N ALA A 117 -8.49 0.85 -3.77
CA ALA A 117 -7.32 0.52 -4.59
C ALA A 117 -6.99 1.63 -5.58
N THR A 118 -8.01 2.27 -6.17
CA THR A 118 -7.82 3.41 -7.09
C THR A 118 -7.21 4.61 -6.37
N GLY A 119 -7.69 4.95 -5.17
CA GLY A 119 -7.13 6.00 -4.31
C GLY A 119 -5.67 5.74 -3.96
N LYS A 120 -5.33 4.50 -3.56
CA LYS A 120 -3.94 4.06 -3.34
C LYS A 120 -3.09 4.26 -4.61
N GLY A 121 -3.61 3.87 -5.78
CA GLY A 121 -2.93 4.06 -7.06
C GLY A 121 -2.61 5.53 -7.37
N PHE A 122 -3.55 6.44 -7.11
CA PHE A 122 -3.34 7.89 -7.25
C PHE A 122 -2.26 8.41 -6.28
N ALA A 123 -2.32 8.01 -5.01
CA ALA A 123 -1.32 8.39 -4.01
C ALA A 123 0.08 7.89 -4.40
N ILE A 124 0.20 6.65 -4.87
CA ILE A 124 1.49 6.07 -5.28
C ILE A 124 2.02 6.75 -6.55
N GLY A 125 1.19 6.96 -7.57
CA GLY A 125 1.59 7.61 -8.82
C GLY A 125 2.04 9.06 -8.61
N SER A 126 1.30 9.81 -7.79
CA SER A 126 1.66 11.21 -7.46
C SER A 126 2.93 11.28 -6.63
N ALA A 127 3.16 10.34 -5.71
CA ALA A 127 4.42 10.23 -4.98
C ALA A 127 5.60 9.98 -5.93
N ALA A 128 5.44 9.10 -6.93
CA ALA A 128 6.48 8.84 -7.93
C ALA A 128 6.81 10.09 -8.76
N LEU A 129 5.80 10.84 -9.23
CA LEU A 129 6.02 12.10 -9.95
C LEU A 129 6.68 13.18 -9.08
N THR A 130 6.19 13.34 -7.85
CA THR A 130 6.70 14.33 -6.90
C THR A 130 8.13 14.02 -6.46
N SER A 131 8.50 12.74 -6.43
CA SER A 131 9.84 12.34 -6.01
C SER A 131 10.97 12.89 -6.90
N LEU A 132 10.72 13.12 -8.19
CA LEU A 132 11.72 13.75 -9.07
C LEU A 132 11.93 15.22 -8.71
N ALA A 133 10.84 15.92 -8.34
CA ALA A 133 10.91 17.30 -7.87
C ALA A 133 11.67 17.41 -6.54
N LEU A 134 11.41 16.48 -5.60
CA LEU A 134 12.16 16.37 -4.36
C LEU A 134 13.63 16.02 -4.61
N MET A 135 13.91 15.19 -5.62
CA MET A 135 15.28 14.86 -6.01
C MET A 135 16.05 16.09 -6.49
N LEU A 136 15.41 16.96 -7.28
CA LEU A 136 15.98 18.25 -7.67
C LEU A 136 16.23 19.17 -6.47
N ALA A 137 15.25 19.29 -5.56
CA ALA A 137 15.40 20.10 -4.36
C ALA A 137 16.57 19.59 -3.51
N TYR A 138 16.72 18.26 -3.39
CA TYR A 138 17.85 17.65 -2.72
C TYR A 138 19.17 17.99 -3.39
N THR A 139 19.32 17.76 -4.70
CA THR A 139 20.60 18.01 -5.40
C THR A 139 21.05 19.46 -5.27
N GLN A 140 20.10 20.41 -5.32
CA GLN A 140 20.37 21.82 -5.05
C GLN A 140 20.83 22.06 -3.60
N ALA A 141 20.15 21.47 -2.62
CA ALA A 141 20.45 21.66 -1.20
C ALA A 141 21.85 21.13 -0.81
N VAL A 142 22.28 20.02 -1.42
CA VAL A 142 23.60 19.43 -1.14
C VAL A 142 24.68 19.85 -2.15
N GLY A 143 24.37 20.72 -3.11
CA GLY A 143 25.32 21.23 -4.10
C GLY A 143 25.80 20.20 -5.12
N ILE A 144 25.05 19.11 -5.32
CA ILE A 144 25.37 18.07 -6.31
C ILE A 144 24.91 18.51 -7.70
N LYS A 145 25.79 18.41 -8.69
CA LYS A 145 25.39 18.57 -10.09
C LYS A 145 24.72 17.31 -10.60
N PHE A 146 23.69 17.42 -11.44
CA PHE A 146 23.03 16.24 -12.03
C PHE A 146 23.99 15.28 -12.74
N ALA A 147 25.06 15.80 -13.36
CA ALA A 147 26.09 14.99 -14.00
C ALA A 147 26.86 14.07 -13.03
N GLU A 148 26.84 14.37 -11.73
CA GLU A 148 27.50 13.59 -10.69
C GLU A 148 26.63 12.44 -10.17
N LEU A 149 25.31 12.46 -10.42
CA LEU A 149 24.39 11.34 -10.19
C LEU A 149 24.48 10.30 -11.32
N SER A 150 25.71 9.91 -11.65
CA SER A 150 25.98 8.89 -12.65
C SER A 150 25.78 7.50 -12.06
N LEU A 151 25.05 6.63 -12.77
CA LEU A 151 24.96 5.20 -12.43
C LEU A 151 26.31 4.46 -12.62
N LEU A 152 27.34 5.12 -13.13
CA LEU A 152 28.70 4.57 -13.19
C LEU A 152 29.50 4.86 -11.91
N ASP A 153 29.01 5.72 -11.01
CA ASP A 153 29.64 5.95 -9.72
C ASP A 153 29.24 4.84 -8.73
N ALA A 154 30.24 4.18 -8.14
CA ALA A 154 30.04 3.08 -7.22
C ALA A 154 29.20 3.46 -5.99
N ARG A 155 29.28 4.72 -5.52
CA ARG A 155 28.49 5.22 -4.38
C ARG A 155 27.02 5.32 -4.75
N VAL A 156 26.71 5.79 -5.95
CA VAL A 156 25.33 5.91 -6.46
C VAL A 156 24.70 4.53 -6.60
N ILE A 157 25.42 3.56 -7.18
CA ILE A 157 24.94 2.17 -7.30
C ILE A 157 24.76 1.50 -5.95
N ALA A 158 25.73 1.65 -5.03
CA ALA A 158 25.62 1.11 -3.67
C ALA A 158 24.39 1.70 -2.95
N GLY A 159 24.22 3.02 -3.03
CA GLY A 159 23.04 3.71 -2.54
C GLY A 159 21.75 3.13 -3.13
N LEU A 160 21.69 2.99 -4.45
CA LEU A 160 20.53 2.47 -5.17
C LEU A 160 20.11 1.09 -4.69
N PHE A 161 21.04 0.15 -4.50
CA PHE A 161 20.69 -1.17 -3.97
C PHE A 161 20.21 -1.12 -2.52
N LEU A 162 20.84 -0.30 -1.67
CA LEU A 162 20.37 -0.10 -0.29
C LEU A 162 18.97 0.51 -0.25
N GLY A 163 18.70 1.48 -1.13
CA GLY A 163 17.40 2.09 -1.30
C GLY A 163 16.35 1.10 -1.80
N ALA A 164 16.69 0.30 -2.81
CA ALA A 164 15.79 -0.70 -3.38
C ALA A 164 15.42 -1.82 -2.40
N MET A 165 16.32 -2.14 -1.48
CA MET A 165 16.10 -3.12 -0.43
C MET A 165 15.11 -2.61 0.64
N LEU A 166 15.11 -1.30 0.95
CA LEU A 166 14.38 -0.76 2.09
C LEU A 166 12.86 -1.03 2.01
N PRO A 167 12.14 -0.76 0.89
CA PRO A 167 10.72 -1.08 0.80
C PRO A 167 10.41 -2.57 1.00
N ALA A 168 11.27 -3.46 0.50
CA ALA A 168 11.07 -4.90 0.67
C ALA A 168 11.20 -5.33 2.15
N ILE A 169 12.19 -4.79 2.86
CA ILE A 169 12.33 -5.00 4.31
C ILE A 169 11.12 -4.44 5.06
N PHE A 170 10.68 -3.23 4.71
CA PHE A 170 9.51 -2.59 5.32
C PHE A 170 8.25 -3.46 5.15
N CYS A 171 7.98 -3.94 3.93
CA CYS A 171 6.86 -4.84 3.66
C CYS A 171 6.97 -6.16 4.45
N SER A 172 8.15 -6.77 4.52
CA SER A 172 8.35 -8.00 5.29
C SER A 172 8.06 -7.79 6.78
N MET A 173 8.53 -6.70 7.37
CA MET A 173 8.30 -6.41 8.78
C MET A 173 6.82 -6.19 9.09
N THR A 174 6.10 -5.42 8.26
CA THR A 174 4.67 -5.14 8.46
C THR A 174 3.82 -6.39 8.25
N LEU A 175 4.12 -7.22 7.24
CA LEU A 175 3.43 -8.51 7.03
C LEU A 175 3.63 -9.46 8.21
N ASN A 176 4.85 -9.58 8.72
CA ASN A 176 5.13 -10.43 9.88
C ASN A 176 4.47 -9.91 11.16
N ALA A 177 4.40 -8.59 11.36
CA ALA A 177 3.70 -7.98 12.48
C ALA A 177 2.19 -8.27 12.46
N VAL A 178 1.55 -8.14 11.28
CA VAL A 178 0.14 -8.50 11.09
C VAL A 178 -0.05 -9.99 11.37
N GLY A 179 0.81 -10.87 10.84
CA GLY A 179 0.72 -12.32 11.07
C GLY A 179 0.75 -12.71 12.55
N ARG A 180 1.69 -12.16 13.32
CA ARG A 180 1.77 -12.39 14.78
C ARG A 180 0.52 -11.89 15.52
N THR A 181 0.03 -10.71 15.14
CA THR A 181 -1.14 -10.09 15.76
C THR A 181 -2.40 -10.89 15.47
N SER A 182 -2.61 -11.29 14.22
CA SER A 182 -3.73 -12.15 13.80
C SER A 182 -3.74 -13.48 14.53
N PHE A 183 -2.58 -14.12 14.74
CA PHE A 183 -2.49 -15.34 15.53
C PHE A 183 -2.98 -15.15 16.97
N SER A 184 -2.63 -14.00 17.58
CA SER A 184 -3.06 -13.66 18.94
C SER A 184 -4.57 -13.43 19.01
N ILE A 185 -5.14 -12.71 18.05
CA ILE A 185 -6.59 -12.48 17.94
C ILE A 185 -7.34 -13.79 17.76
N ILE A 186 -6.88 -14.66 16.85
CA ILE A 186 -7.52 -15.96 16.58
C ILE A 186 -7.55 -16.83 17.85
N ASN A 187 -6.46 -16.87 18.61
CA ASN A 187 -6.42 -17.63 19.86
C ASN A 187 -7.35 -17.05 20.92
N GLU A 188 -7.45 -15.72 21.02
CA GLU A 188 -8.39 -15.07 21.94
C GLU A 188 -9.85 -15.33 21.56
N VAL A 189 -10.19 -15.23 20.26
CA VAL A 189 -11.54 -15.55 19.76
C VAL A 189 -11.88 -17.02 20.03
N ARG A 190 -10.94 -17.95 19.77
CA ARG A 190 -11.11 -19.38 20.08
C ARG A 190 -11.29 -19.63 21.58
N ARG A 191 -10.56 -18.91 22.42
CA ARG A 191 -10.70 -18.97 23.88
C ARG A 191 -12.10 -18.55 24.29
N GLN A 192 -12.59 -17.40 23.79
CA GLN A 192 -13.93 -16.91 24.09
C GLN A 192 -15.01 -17.93 23.69
N PHE A 193 -14.94 -18.49 22.48
CA PHE A 193 -15.88 -19.53 22.04
C PHE A 193 -15.85 -20.80 22.89
N ARG A 194 -14.69 -21.19 23.41
CA ARG A 194 -14.53 -22.40 24.24
C ARG A 194 -14.98 -22.19 25.69
N GLU A 195 -14.73 -21.01 26.25
CA GLU A 195 -14.83 -20.76 27.70
C GLU A 195 -16.10 -19.99 28.09
N ILE A 196 -16.65 -19.15 27.21
CA ILE A 196 -17.86 -18.37 27.48
C ILE A 196 -19.09 -19.20 27.12
N LYS A 197 -19.77 -19.73 28.14
CA LYS A 197 -21.03 -20.48 27.97
C LYS A 197 -22.11 -19.60 27.35
N GLY A 198 -22.85 -20.11 26.37
CA GLY A 198 -23.92 -19.40 25.69
C GLY A 198 -23.45 -18.48 24.55
N LEU A 199 -22.14 -18.38 24.28
CA LEU A 199 -21.63 -17.47 23.26
C LEU A 199 -21.93 -17.96 21.84
N MET A 200 -21.76 -19.26 21.57
CA MET A 200 -22.08 -19.86 20.25
C MET A 200 -23.58 -19.86 19.99
N GLU A 201 -24.37 -19.97 21.04
CA GLU A 201 -25.83 -19.96 21.02
C GLU A 201 -26.42 -18.55 20.90
N GLY A 202 -25.59 -17.50 21.03
CA GLY A 202 -26.00 -16.09 20.97
C GLY A 202 -26.66 -15.57 22.26
N GLU A 203 -26.59 -16.32 23.35
CA GLU A 203 -27.17 -15.98 24.66
C GLU A 203 -26.21 -15.16 25.54
N ALA A 204 -24.91 -15.22 25.26
CA ALA A 204 -23.86 -14.46 25.97
C ALA A 204 -23.20 -13.41 25.08
N ARG A 205 -22.73 -12.31 25.69
CA ARG A 205 -21.99 -11.26 24.99
C ARG A 205 -20.48 -11.58 24.96
N PRO A 206 -19.80 -11.42 23.81
CA PRO A 206 -18.36 -11.59 23.72
C PRO A 206 -17.60 -10.43 24.38
N GLU A 207 -16.32 -10.67 24.70
CA GLU A 207 -15.43 -9.68 25.30
C GLU A 207 -14.70 -8.87 24.21
N TYR A 208 -15.42 -7.97 23.52
CA TYR A 208 -14.85 -7.16 22.42
C TYR A 208 -13.58 -6.40 22.81
N GLY A 209 -13.54 -5.87 24.04
CA GLY A 209 -12.41 -5.09 24.56
C GLY A 209 -11.10 -5.85 24.58
N LYS A 210 -11.12 -7.19 24.69
CA LYS A 210 -9.90 -8.02 24.65
C LYS A 210 -9.26 -8.02 23.27
N CYS A 211 -10.06 -8.21 22.22
CA CYS A 211 -9.57 -8.15 20.85
C CYS A 211 -9.05 -6.75 20.50
N VAL A 212 -9.76 -5.70 20.93
CA VAL A 212 -9.32 -4.31 20.76
C VAL A 212 -7.97 -4.06 21.46
N ASP A 213 -7.82 -4.47 22.72
CA ASP A 213 -6.58 -4.28 23.48
C ASP A 213 -5.38 -5.00 22.85
N ILE A 214 -5.58 -6.23 22.34
CA ILE A 214 -4.54 -6.98 21.60
C ILE A 214 -4.11 -6.19 20.35
N CYS A 215 -5.07 -5.76 19.52
CA CYS A 215 -4.80 -4.98 18.32
C CYS A 215 -4.06 -3.68 18.64
N THR A 216 -4.52 -2.92 19.63
CA THR A 216 -3.96 -1.62 20.02
C THR A 216 -2.53 -1.76 20.50
N LYS A 217 -2.26 -2.68 21.44
CA LYS A 217 -0.91 -2.88 21.97
C LYS A 217 0.07 -3.36 20.90
N ALA A 218 -0.37 -4.30 20.06
CA ALA A 218 0.45 -4.80 18.97
C ALA A 218 0.75 -3.71 17.95
N ALA A 219 -0.25 -2.95 17.49
CA ALA A 219 -0.07 -1.87 16.53
C ALA A 219 0.91 -0.80 17.02
N LEU A 220 0.77 -0.34 18.27
CA LEU A 220 1.67 0.65 18.89
C LEU A 220 3.11 0.15 19.00
N LYS A 221 3.32 -1.12 19.31
CA LYS A 221 4.66 -1.70 19.44
C LYS A 221 5.30 -1.97 18.08
N GLU A 222 4.55 -2.58 17.17
CA GLU A 222 5.06 -3.07 15.88
C GLU A 222 5.28 -1.94 14.86
N MET A 223 4.61 -0.79 15.00
CA MET A 223 4.83 0.37 14.11
C MET A 223 6.18 1.07 14.32
N LEU A 224 6.79 0.93 15.50
CA LEU A 224 7.97 1.70 15.88
C LEU A 224 9.18 1.35 15.02
N VAL A 225 9.47 0.07 14.84
CA VAL A 225 10.70 -0.36 14.15
C VAL A 225 10.68 -0.02 12.65
N PRO A 226 9.61 -0.35 11.88
CA PRO A 226 9.53 0.04 10.48
C PRO A 226 9.56 1.56 10.27
N GLY A 227 8.88 2.31 11.15
CA GLY A 227 8.89 3.78 11.13
C GLY A 227 10.28 4.36 11.38
N LEU A 228 10.97 3.88 12.41
CA LEU A 228 12.31 4.36 12.77
C LEU A 228 13.33 4.04 11.67
N ILE A 229 13.29 2.83 11.10
CA ILE A 229 14.19 2.44 10.01
C ILE A 229 14.00 3.34 8.78
N THR A 230 12.75 3.69 8.45
CA THR A 230 12.45 4.54 7.29
C THR A 230 13.03 5.96 7.43
N VAL A 231 13.07 6.50 8.66
CA VAL A 231 13.64 7.82 8.94
C VAL A 231 15.16 7.75 9.12
N ALA A 232 15.67 6.74 9.81
CA ALA A 232 17.08 6.62 10.14
C ALA A 232 17.93 6.20 8.93
N ALA A 233 17.43 5.34 8.04
CA ALA A 233 18.22 4.81 6.92
C ALA A 233 18.74 5.90 5.96
N PRO A 234 17.92 6.86 5.46
CA PRO A 234 18.43 7.96 4.64
C PRO A 234 19.49 8.80 5.35
N ILE A 235 19.31 9.06 6.65
CA ILE A 235 20.25 9.83 7.48
C ILE A 235 21.59 9.09 7.57
N MET A 236 21.56 7.81 7.92
CA MET A 236 22.77 6.99 8.01
C MET A 236 23.50 6.89 6.67
N VAL A 237 22.79 6.66 5.57
CA VAL A 237 23.40 6.61 4.23
C VAL A 237 24.05 7.95 3.88
N GLY A 238 23.36 9.07 4.15
CA GLY A 238 23.88 10.41 3.88
C GLY A 238 25.16 10.74 4.65
N PHE A 239 25.22 10.42 5.95
CA PHE A 239 26.39 10.72 6.78
C PHE A 239 27.55 9.73 6.59
N ILE A 240 27.28 8.45 6.32
CA ILE A 240 28.32 7.41 6.22
C ILE A 240 28.87 7.31 4.79
N LEU A 241 27.99 7.26 3.79
CA LEU A 241 28.36 7.03 2.39
C LEU A 241 28.36 8.32 1.55
N GLY A 242 27.89 9.42 2.14
CA GLY A 242 27.86 10.73 1.52
C GLY A 242 26.61 11.00 0.69
N PRO A 243 26.47 12.24 0.20
CA PRO A 243 25.23 12.70 -0.42
C PRO A 243 24.99 12.08 -1.81
N LEU A 244 26.04 11.67 -2.53
CA LEU A 244 25.89 10.95 -3.80
C LEU A 244 25.24 9.57 -3.60
N ALA A 245 25.66 8.83 -2.57
CA ALA A 245 25.04 7.55 -2.22
C ALA A 245 23.59 7.73 -1.76
N LEU A 246 23.29 8.78 -1.00
CA LEU A 246 21.92 9.10 -0.61
C LEU A 246 21.03 9.41 -1.82
N GLY A 247 21.53 10.13 -2.82
CA GLY A 247 20.80 10.33 -4.07
C GLY A 247 20.45 9.00 -4.78
N GLY A 248 21.42 8.08 -4.86
CA GLY A 248 21.16 6.72 -5.36
C GLY A 248 20.12 5.97 -4.53
N PHE A 249 20.23 6.06 -3.20
CA PHE A 249 19.29 5.44 -2.26
C PHE A 249 17.85 5.92 -2.46
N LEU A 250 17.65 7.22 -2.63
CA LEU A 250 16.32 7.78 -2.88
C LEU A 250 15.73 7.20 -4.18
N LEU A 251 16.51 7.17 -5.27
CA LEU A 251 16.10 6.59 -6.55
C LEU A 251 15.72 5.10 -6.43
N GLY A 252 16.54 4.31 -5.74
CA GLY A 252 16.27 2.89 -5.51
C GLY A 252 15.01 2.65 -4.69
N ALA A 253 14.80 3.44 -3.62
CA ALA A 253 13.63 3.35 -2.76
C ALA A 253 12.34 3.71 -3.52
N ILE A 254 12.38 4.75 -4.37
CA ILE A 254 11.25 5.13 -5.23
C ILE A 254 10.94 4.01 -6.22
N ALA A 255 11.94 3.52 -6.95
CA ALA A 255 11.74 2.56 -8.03
C ALA A 255 11.15 1.23 -7.51
N SER A 256 11.75 0.66 -6.46
CA SER A 256 11.27 -0.58 -5.84
C SER A 256 9.96 -0.38 -5.07
N GLY A 257 9.83 0.73 -4.34
CA GLY A 257 8.65 1.05 -3.55
C GLY A 257 7.42 1.24 -4.44
N PHE A 258 7.58 1.86 -5.61
CA PHE A 258 6.48 2.03 -6.57
C PHE A 258 5.93 0.67 -7.04
N ILE A 259 6.81 -0.26 -7.41
CA ILE A 259 6.43 -1.60 -7.86
C ILE A 259 5.72 -2.36 -6.72
N LEU A 260 6.33 -2.39 -5.53
CA LEU A 260 5.78 -3.13 -4.39
C LEU A 260 4.45 -2.53 -3.91
N ALA A 261 4.34 -1.20 -3.86
CA ALA A 261 3.12 -0.54 -3.41
C ALA A 261 1.94 -0.84 -4.34
N ILE A 262 2.11 -0.77 -5.67
CA ILE A 262 1.05 -1.17 -6.61
C ILE A 262 0.75 -2.66 -6.48
N THR A 263 1.78 -3.50 -6.40
CA THR A 263 1.62 -4.96 -6.30
C THR A 263 0.76 -5.32 -5.10
N PHE A 264 1.09 -4.83 -3.90
CA PHE A 264 0.32 -5.12 -2.69
C PHE A 264 -1.06 -4.45 -2.69
N ALA A 265 -1.21 -3.26 -3.27
CA ALA A 265 -2.50 -2.58 -3.33
C ALA A 265 -3.52 -3.26 -4.26
N ASN A 266 -3.06 -3.93 -5.32
CA ASN A 266 -3.92 -4.58 -6.30
C ASN A 266 -4.00 -6.12 -6.14
N ALA A 267 -3.06 -6.73 -5.41
CA ALA A 267 -3.10 -8.17 -5.12
C ALA A 267 -4.03 -8.51 -3.95
N GLY A 268 -4.13 -7.61 -2.96
CA GLY A 268 -5.05 -7.74 -1.83
C GLY A 268 -6.49 -7.47 -2.25
#